data_AF-A0A7Y4UP58-F1
#
_entry.id   AF-A0A7Y4UP58-F1
#
_cell.length_a   1.000
_cell.length_b   1.000
_cell.length_c   1.000
_cell.angle_alpha   90.00
_cell.angle_beta   90.00
_cell.angle_gamma   90.00
#
_symmetry.space_group_name_H-M   'P 1'
#
loop_
_entity.id
_entity.type
_entity.pdbx_description
1 polymer ?
#
loop_
_entity_poly.entity_id
_entity_poly.type
_entity_poly.pdbx_seq_one_letter_code
_entity_poly.pdbx_strand_id
1 'polypeptide(L)'
;MTISHDLFLALLAMDSYNRGYGQGVVVDGNAIGNATFELPTVPQAWKDAGFYAIAYNWNGKTVISYRGTDTFASDPFTGGSDIFNGWVSALGTRTLQVDQALQFYADVTGQSVFNGPASNVILTGHSLGGALAGALAELAHGPLKDKPVNIVIPNSEGKPHLEDLHTVLARAVASEARPG
;
A
#
# COMPACT_ATOMS: atom_id res chain seq x y z
N MET A 1 -18.94 15.65 -20.96
CA MET A 1 -17.57 15.93 -20.49
C MET A 1 -16.96 14.60 -20.06
N THR A 2 -15.78 14.26 -20.55
CA THR A 2 -15.01 13.10 -20.05
C THR A 2 -14.15 13.56 -18.90
N ILE A 3 -14.21 12.86 -17.76
CA ILE A 3 -13.28 13.13 -16.65
C ILE A 3 -11.86 12.78 -17.09
N SER A 4 -10.85 13.55 -16.68
CA SER A 4 -9.46 13.20 -16.99
C SER A 4 -9.03 11.98 -16.17
N HIS A 5 -8.01 11.27 -16.68
CA HIS A 5 -7.45 10.10 -15.99
C HIS A 5 -6.99 10.46 -14.58
N ASP A 6 -6.19 11.53 -14.44
CA ASP A 6 -5.62 11.94 -13.16
C ASP A 6 -6.68 12.43 -12.17
N LEU A 7 -7.72 13.12 -12.67
CA LEU A 7 -8.82 13.55 -11.81
C LEU A 7 -9.59 12.33 -11.28
N PHE A 8 -9.79 11.31 -12.10
CA PHE A 8 -10.44 10.09 -11.64
C PHE A 8 -9.57 9.31 -10.64
N LEU A 9 -8.26 9.22 -10.85
CA LEU A 9 -7.34 8.62 -9.86
C LEU A 9 -7.35 9.40 -8.54
N ALA A 10 -7.40 10.74 -8.58
CA ALA A 10 -7.53 11.56 -7.39
C ALA A 10 -8.83 11.28 -6.63
N LEU A 11 -9.95 11.07 -7.36
CA LEU A 11 -11.21 10.65 -6.73
C LEU A 11 -11.07 9.28 -6.05
N LEU A 12 -10.43 8.31 -6.68
CA LEU A 12 -10.20 6.98 -6.07
C LEU A 12 -9.23 7.03 -4.87
N ALA A 13 -8.26 7.94 -4.88
CA ALA A 13 -7.40 8.20 -3.74
C ALA A 13 -8.20 8.78 -2.56
N MET A 14 -9.12 9.71 -2.82
CA MET A 14 -10.00 10.30 -1.81
C MET A 14 -11.07 9.33 -1.31
N ASP A 15 -11.61 8.47 -2.18
CA ASP A 15 -12.60 7.47 -1.77
C ASP A 15 -12.03 6.52 -0.71
N SER A 16 -10.72 6.22 -0.74
CA SER A 16 -10.07 5.38 0.28
C SER A 16 -10.22 5.89 1.73
N TYR A 17 -10.46 7.19 1.94
CA TYR A 17 -10.74 7.77 3.27
C TYR A 17 -12.16 7.50 3.76
N ASN A 18 -13.07 7.17 2.84
CA ASN A 18 -14.50 7.00 3.10
C ASN A 18 -14.94 5.53 3.01
N ARG A 19 -13.99 4.58 2.87
CA ARG A 19 -14.24 3.13 2.87
C ARG A 19 -13.61 2.46 4.07
N GLY A 20 -14.12 1.27 4.41
CA GLY A 20 -13.58 0.47 5.49
C GLY A 20 -13.80 1.12 6.85
N TYR A 21 -12.74 1.27 7.64
CA TYR A 21 -12.81 1.78 9.00
C TYR A 21 -12.46 3.28 9.09
N GLY A 22 -13.01 3.97 10.10
CA GLY A 22 -12.71 5.39 10.34
C GLY A 22 -13.26 6.33 9.26
N GLN A 23 -14.38 5.97 8.64
CA GLN A 23 -14.98 6.75 7.54
C GLN A 23 -15.41 8.14 8.02
N GLY A 24 -14.97 9.18 7.33
CA GLY A 24 -15.42 10.56 7.57
C GLY A 24 -16.80 10.84 6.93
N VAL A 25 -17.08 10.22 5.79
CA VAL A 25 -18.35 10.30 5.08
C VAL A 25 -18.80 8.88 4.73
N VAL A 26 -20.08 8.57 4.98
CA VAL A 26 -20.67 7.30 4.55
C VAL A 26 -20.96 7.39 3.06
N VAL A 27 -20.31 6.52 2.29
CA VAL A 27 -20.56 6.36 0.85
C VAL A 27 -21.11 4.96 0.64
N ASP A 28 -22.35 4.88 0.15
CA ASP A 28 -23.01 3.61 -0.12
C ASP A 28 -22.50 2.97 -1.42
N GLY A 29 -22.67 1.65 -1.52
CA GLY A 29 -22.32 0.87 -2.71
C GLY A 29 -20.83 0.57 -2.84
N ASN A 30 -20.49 -0.15 -3.90
CA ASN A 30 -19.15 -0.68 -4.16
C ASN A 30 -18.54 -0.14 -5.46
N ALA A 31 -18.92 1.09 -5.83
CA ALA A 31 -18.47 1.73 -7.05
C ALA A 31 -18.29 3.24 -6.91
N ILE A 32 -17.34 3.79 -7.67
CA ILE A 32 -17.16 5.21 -7.95
C ILE A 32 -17.11 5.37 -9.46
N GLY A 33 -18.13 6.00 -10.05
CA GLY A 33 -18.28 6.00 -11.51
C GLY A 33 -18.35 4.57 -12.05
N ASN A 34 -17.43 4.21 -12.95
CA ASN A 34 -17.31 2.85 -13.50
C ASN A 34 -16.19 2.02 -12.85
N ALA A 35 -15.52 2.55 -11.81
CA ALA A 35 -14.60 1.77 -11.00
C ALA A 35 -15.39 1.01 -9.94
N THR A 36 -15.11 -0.28 -9.80
CA THR A 36 -15.76 -1.16 -8.81
C THR A 36 -14.72 -1.70 -7.86
N PHE A 37 -15.13 -2.06 -6.64
CA PHE A 37 -14.24 -2.64 -5.65
C PHE A 37 -14.96 -3.68 -4.81
N GLU A 38 -14.18 -4.50 -4.12
CA GLU A 38 -14.62 -5.27 -2.97
C GLU A 38 -13.96 -4.70 -1.72
N LEU A 39 -14.70 -4.63 -0.62
CA LEU A 39 -14.11 -4.13 0.62
C LEU A 39 -13.04 -5.12 1.10
N PRO A 40 -11.79 -4.66 1.29
CA PRO A 40 -10.74 -5.53 1.77
C PRO A 40 -11.02 -5.94 3.21
N THR A 41 -10.67 -7.17 3.56
CA THR A 41 -10.60 -7.58 4.96
C THR A 41 -9.37 -6.91 5.57
N VAL A 42 -9.57 -5.97 6.49
CA VAL A 42 -8.47 -5.23 7.11
C VAL A 42 -8.09 -5.86 8.46
N PRO A 43 -6.87 -6.41 8.61
CA PRO A 43 -6.38 -6.93 9.88
C PRO A 43 -6.39 -5.85 10.97
N GLN A 44 -6.64 -6.25 12.23
CA GLN A 44 -6.65 -5.29 13.35
C GLN A 44 -5.32 -4.56 13.49
N ALA A 45 -4.19 -5.26 13.30
CA ALA A 45 -2.85 -4.67 13.32
C ALA A 45 -2.66 -3.55 12.28
N TRP A 46 -3.38 -3.58 11.15
CA TRP A 46 -3.33 -2.51 10.15
C TRP A 46 -4.11 -1.29 10.61
N LYS A 47 -5.26 -1.53 11.26
CA LYS A 47 -6.07 -0.46 11.88
C LYS A 47 -5.29 0.26 12.96
N ASP A 48 -4.64 -0.50 13.85
CA ASP A 48 -3.82 0.01 14.94
C ASP A 48 -2.61 0.80 14.44
N ALA A 49 -2.05 0.41 13.29
CA ALA A 49 -0.98 1.14 12.61
C ALA A 49 -1.48 2.33 11.77
N GLY A 50 -2.79 2.55 11.66
CA GLY A 50 -3.39 3.62 10.85
C GLY A 50 -3.44 3.34 9.33
N PHE A 51 -3.03 2.14 8.90
CA PHE A 51 -2.94 1.79 7.49
C PHE A 51 -4.28 1.33 6.90
N TYR A 52 -4.58 1.86 5.72
CA TYR A 52 -5.67 1.38 4.88
C TYR A 52 -5.32 1.53 3.40
N ALA A 53 -5.69 0.53 2.62
CA ALA A 53 -5.61 0.54 1.18
C ALA A 53 -6.81 -0.20 0.59
N ILE A 54 -7.14 0.12 -0.66
CA ILE A 54 -8.24 -0.51 -1.38
C ILE A 54 -7.90 -0.62 -2.86
N ALA A 55 -8.33 -1.70 -3.49
CA ALA A 55 -8.12 -1.96 -4.91
C ALA A 55 -9.43 -1.81 -5.67
N TYR A 56 -9.38 -1.08 -6.78
CA TYR A 56 -10.49 -0.91 -7.71
C TYR A 56 -10.19 -1.61 -9.02
N ASN A 57 -11.20 -2.27 -9.61
CA ASN A 57 -11.20 -2.58 -11.02
C ASN A 57 -11.73 -1.38 -11.80
N TRP A 58 -10.91 -0.83 -12.70
CA TRP A 58 -11.27 0.28 -13.57
C TRP A 58 -10.76 0.04 -14.98
N ASN A 59 -11.67 -0.19 -15.93
CA ASN A 59 -11.35 -0.43 -17.35
C ASN A 59 -10.30 -1.54 -17.57
N GLY A 60 -10.42 -2.64 -16.83
CA GLY A 60 -9.46 -3.76 -16.91
C GLY A 60 -8.11 -3.48 -16.26
N LYS A 61 -7.98 -2.38 -15.51
CA LYS A 61 -6.82 -2.07 -14.68
C LYS A 61 -7.17 -2.21 -13.21
N THR A 62 -6.19 -2.58 -12.42
CA THR A 62 -6.27 -2.57 -10.96
C THR A 62 -5.69 -1.27 -10.45
N VAL A 63 -6.50 -0.41 -9.84
CA VAL A 63 -6.03 0.81 -9.17
C VAL A 63 -5.93 0.53 -7.68
N ILE A 64 -4.73 0.58 -7.12
CA ILE A 64 -4.51 0.46 -5.68
C ILE A 64 -4.39 1.88 -5.10
N SER A 65 -5.36 2.24 -4.26
CA SER A 65 -5.38 3.51 -3.53
C SER A 65 -4.93 3.31 -2.09
N TYR A 66 -3.83 3.95 -1.70
CA TYR A 66 -3.37 4.00 -0.32
C TYR A 66 -3.93 5.25 0.37
N ARG A 67 -4.55 5.07 1.54
CA ARG A 67 -5.03 6.16 2.39
C ARG A 67 -3.84 6.83 3.09
N GLY A 68 -3.87 8.16 3.22
CA GLY A 68 -2.94 8.86 4.09
C GLY A 68 -3.28 8.69 5.58
N THR A 69 -2.44 9.25 6.44
CA THR A 69 -2.66 9.28 7.90
C THR A 69 -3.25 10.62 8.34
N ASP A 70 -4.12 10.60 9.35
CA ASP A 70 -4.70 11.80 9.99
C ASP A 70 -3.82 12.31 11.14
N THR A 71 -2.81 11.55 11.55
CA THR A 71 -1.93 11.85 12.69
C THR A 71 -0.74 12.73 12.28
N PHE A 72 -1.01 13.92 11.78
CA PHE A 72 0.04 14.91 11.44
C PHE A 72 0.76 15.52 12.67
N ALA A 73 0.26 15.28 13.90
CA ALA A 73 0.64 16.05 15.09
C ALA A 73 1.74 15.44 15.96
N SER A 74 2.28 14.26 15.64
CA SER A 74 3.41 13.66 16.36
C SER A 74 4.47 13.04 15.44
N ASP A 75 4.48 13.47 14.18
CA ASP A 75 5.17 12.76 13.11
C ASP A 75 6.55 13.36 12.84
N PRO A 76 7.65 12.58 12.85
CA PRO A 76 8.96 12.99 12.33
C PRO A 76 8.97 13.24 10.79
N PHE A 77 7.83 13.62 10.20
CA PHE A 77 7.53 13.66 8.77
C PHE A 77 7.19 15.09 8.28
N THR A 78 7.90 16.10 8.77
CA THR A 78 7.71 17.52 8.38
C THR A 78 8.35 17.89 7.04
N GLY A 79 8.19 17.07 6.00
CA GLY A 79 8.62 17.45 4.65
C GLY A 79 8.43 16.33 3.62
N GLY A 80 7.62 16.55 2.58
CA GLY A 80 7.42 15.57 1.51
C GLY A 80 8.69 15.19 0.73
N SER A 81 9.76 16.02 0.80
CA SER A 81 11.10 15.67 0.31
C SER A 81 11.90 14.81 1.31
N ASP A 82 11.62 14.93 2.60
CA ASP A 82 12.22 14.12 3.68
C ASP A 82 11.56 12.75 3.80
N ILE A 83 10.39 12.50 3.21
CA ILE A 83 9.79 11.16 3.16
C ILE A 83 10.54 10.29 2.15
N PHE A 84 10.75 10.78 0.93
CA PHE A 84 11.49 10.03 -0.09
C PHE A 84 12.97 9.89 0.32
N ASN A 85 13.60 10.98 0.79
CA ASN A 85 14.99 10.94 1.24
C ASN A 85 15.16 10.23 2.60
N GLY A 86 14.21 10.33 3.52
CA GLY A 86 14.24 9.67 4.82
C GLY A 86 13.95 8.18 4.72
N TRP A 87 13.11 7.74 3.78
CA TRP A 87 12.93 6.32 3.43
C TRP A 87 14.17 5.74 2.73
N VAL A 88 14.77 6.47 1.78
CA VAL A 88 16.01 6.07 1.09
C VAL A 88 17.25 6.15 2.01
N SER A 89 17.25 7.02 3.02
CA SER A 89 18.35 7.19 3.98
C SER A 89 18.21 6.26 5.20
N ALA A 90 16.98 5.91 5.60
CA ALA A 90 16.68 4.97 6.68
C ALA A 90 16.47 3.53 6.19
N LEU A 91 17.34 3.04 5.28
CA LEU A 91 17.41 1.65 4.80
C LEU A 91 17.73 0.59 5.90
N GLY A 92 17.42 0.90 7.16
CA GLY A 92 17.40 -0.02 8.30
C GLY A 92 16.11 0.03 9.15
N THR A 93 15.21 1.00 8.95
CA THR A 93 14.00 1.16 9.80
C THR A 93 12.75 1.37 8.95
N ARG A 94 12.09 0.26 8.60
CA ARG A 94 10.77 0.32 7.95
C ARG A 94 9.68 0.66 8.95
N THR A 95 8.71 1.46 8.51
CA THR A 95 7.49 1.68 9.28
C THR A 95 6.49 0.56 8.98
N LEU A 96 5.62 0.26 9.96
CA LEU A 96 4.59 -0.77 9.81
C LEU A 96 3.71 -0.54 8.56
N GLN A 97 3.46 0.71 8.17
CA GLN A 97 2.60 1.05 7.03
C GLN A 97 3.22 0.72 5.66
N VAL A 98 4.56 0.79 5.52
CA VAL A 98 5.24 0.38 4.28
C VAL A 98 5.12 -1.13 4.10
N ASP A 99 5.31 -1.89 5.18
CA ASP A 99 5.22 -3.35 5.13
C ASP A 99 3.79 -3.81 4.84
N GLN A 100 2.80 -3.10 5.39
CA GLN A 100 1.40 -3.34 5.10
C GLN A 100 1.02 -2.96 3.65
N ALA A 101 1.60 -1.89 3.10
CA ALA A 101 1.44 -1.52 1.68
C ALA A 101 2.00 -2.60 0.74
N LEU A 102 3.17 -3.13 1.06
CA LEU A 102 3.81 -4.20 0.30
C LEU A 102 3.01 -5.51 0.36
N GLN A 103 2.50 -5.84 1.55
CA GLN A 103 1.62 -6.99 1.71
C GLN A 103 0.34 -6.82 0.90
N PHE A 104 -0.35 -5.69 1.02
CA PHE A 104 -1.57 -5.42 0.27
C PHE A 104 -1.35 -5.47 -1.25
N TYR A 105 -0.22 -4.93 -1.74
CA TYR A 105 0.15 -5.07 -3.14
C TYR A 105 0.28 -6.54 -3.55
N ALA A 106 0.99 -7.35 -2.76
CA ALA A 106 1.17 -8.76 -3.06
C ALA A 106 -0.18 -9.50 -3.08
N ASP A 107 -1.04 -9.25 -2.09
CA ASP A 107 -2.36 -9.84 -1.98
C ASP A 107 -3.26 -9.51 -3.19
N VAL A 108 -3.20 -8.25 -3.66
CA VAL A 108 -4.01 -7.79 -4.79
C VAL A 108 -3.48 -8.27 -6.14
N THR A 109 -2.17 -8.37 -6.28
CA THR A 109 -1.51 -8.60 -7.59
C THR A 109 -1.01 -10.02 -7.78
N GLY A 110 -0.99 -10.83 -6.72
CA GLY A 110 -0.37 -12.16 -6.70
C GLY A 110 1.15 -12.13 -6.84
N GLN A 111 1.79 -10.96 -6.71
CA GLN A 111 3.25 -10.84 -6.85
C GLN A 111 3.86 -9.77 -5.96
N SER A 112 5.10 -10.01 -5.56
CA SER A 112 5.95 -9.03 -4.91
C SER A 112 6.25 -7.85 -5.85
N VAL A 113 6.23 -6.61 -5.33
CA VAL A 113 6.72 -5.43 -6.07
C VAL A 113 8.18 -5.60 -6.53
N PHE A 114 8.98 -6.41 -5.82
CA PHE A 114 10.39 -6.65 -6.12
C PHE A 114 10.59 -7.58 -7.34
N ASN A 115 9.55 -8.30 -7.77
CA ASN A 115 9.60 -9.09 -9.00
C ASN A 115 9.49 -8.20 -10.25
N GLY A 116 9.15 -6.92 -10.07
CA GLY A 116 8.88 -5.95 -11.12
C GLY A 116 7.44 -5.46 -11.08
N PRO A 117 7.07 -4.54 -11.98
CA PRO A 117 5.73 -3.99 -12.00
C PRO A 117 4.72 -5.05 -12.44
N ALA A 118 3.71 -5.29 -11.60
CA ALA A 118 2.53 -6.03 -12.01
C ALA A 118 1.85 -5.36 -13.22
N SER A 119 1.49 -6.16 -14.22
CA SER A 119 0.80 -5.66 -15.41
C SER A 119 -0.56 -5.08 -15.05
N ASN A 120 -0.92 -3.96 -15.68
CA ASN A 120 -2.22 -3.30 -15.51
C ASN A 120 -2.52 -2.79 -14.09
N VAL A 121 -1.49 -2.60 -13.25
CA VAL A 121 -1.64 -2.00 -11.92
C VAL A 121 -1.29 -0.52 -11.97
N ILE A 122 -2.12 0.31 -11.36
CA ILE A 122 -1.88 1.73 -11.11
C ILE A 122 -1.83 1.93 -9.60
N LEU A 123 -0.79 2.59 -9.10
CA LEU A 123 -0.69 2.98 -7.70
C LEU A 123 -1.10 4.44 -7.56
N THR A 124 -1.95 4.75 -6.60
CA THR A 124 -2.36 6.12 -6.30
C THR A 124 -2.58 6.32 -4.81
N GLY A 125 -2.68 7.56 -4.38
CA GLY A 125 -2.86 7.93 -2.99
C GLY A 125 -2.67 9.42 -2.78
N HIS A 126 -3.04 9.89 -1.61
CA HIS A 126 -2.89 11.28 -1.21
C HIS A 126 -2.07 11.39 0.07
N SER A 127 -1.31 12.48 0.20
CA SER A 127 -0.41 12.71 1.33
C SER A 127 0.54 11.51 1.52
N LEU A 128 0.61 10.91 2.72
CA LEU A 128 1.40 9.71 2.99
C LEU A 128 1.04 8.54 2.05
N GLY A 129 -0.23 8.39 1.68
CA GLY A 129 -0.65 7.37 0.71
C GLY A 129 -0.05 7.59 -0.68
N GLY A 130 0.13 8.85 -1.08
CA GLY A 130 0.82 9.20 -2.32
C GLY A 130 2.31 8.89 -2.25
N ALA A 131 2.95 9.11 -1.10
CA ALA A 131 4.34 8.73 -0.86
C ALA A 131 4.52 7.20 -0.89
N LEU A 132 3.61 6.43 -0.31
CA LEU A 132 3.60 4.96 -0.39
C LEU A 132 3.46 4.48 -1.85
N ALA A 133 2.53 5.06 -2.62
CA ALA A 133 2.37 4.74 -4.03
C ALA A 133 3.66 4.99 -4.84
N GLY A 134 4.30 6.15 -4.60
CA GLY A 134 5.58 6.49 -5.25
C GLY A 134 6.72 5.56 -4.84
N ALA A 135 6.84 5.23 -3.54
CA ALA A 135 7.87 4.33 -3.04
C ALA A 135 7.73 2.92 -3.61
N LEU A 136 6.51 2.37 -3.65
CA LEU A 136 6.28 1.05 -4.24
C LEU A 136 6.52 1.03 -5.76
N ALA A 137 6.21 2.12 -6.46
CA ALA A 137 6.57 2.26 -7.87
C ALA A 137 8.10 2.27 -8.05
N GLU A 138 8.85 2.96 -7.17
CA GLU A 138 10.31 2.96 -7.19
C GLU A 138 10.90 1.58 -6.84
N LEU A 139 10.28 0.81 -5.94
CA LEU A 139 10.68 -0.57 -5.68
C LEU A 139 10.42 -1.50 -6.88
N ALA A 140 9.35 -1.24 -7.64
CA ALA A 140 9.00 -2.03 -8.81
C ALA A 140 9.85 -1.70 -10.05
N HIS A 141 10.26 -0.45 -10.21
CA HIS A 141 10.90 0.07 -11.43
C HIS A 141 12.32 0.60 -11.25
N GLY A 142 12.66 1.04 -10.05
CA GLY A 142 13.85 1.82 -9.76
C GLY A 142 15.08 0.98 -9.37
N PRO A 143 16.20 1.64 -9.07
CA PRO A 143 17.47 1.01 -8.68
C PRO A 143 17.42 0.31 -7.31
N LEU A 144 16.26 0.32 -6.64
CA LEU A 144 16.02 -0.33 -5.36
C LEU A 144 15.43 -1.74 -5.51
N LYS A 145 14.98 -2.13 -6.70
CA LYS A 145 14.40 -3.46 -6.98
C LYS A 145 15.29 -4.62 -6.54
N ASP A 146 16.60 -4.49 -6.81
CA ASP A 146 17.58 -5.56 -6.59
C ASP A 146 18.33 -5.43 -5.24
N LYS A 147 17.96 -4.47 -4.40
CA LYS A 147 18.63 -4.25 -3.11
C LYS A 147 17.97 -5.08 -2.02
N PRO A 148 18.75 -5.68 -1.09
CA PRO A 148 18.19 -6.37 0.06
C PRO A 148 17.43 -5.36 0.93
N VAL A 149 16.18 -5.68 1.26
CA VAL A 149 15.34 -4.81 2.06
C VAL A 149 14.82 -5.57 3.27
N ASN A 150 15.29 -5.22 4.46
CA ASN A 150 14.87 -5.87 5.71
C ASN A 150 13.53 -5.29 6.20
N ILE A 151 12.58 -6.15 6.56
CA ILE A 151 11.30 -5.81 7.20
C ILE A 151 11.32 -6.03 8.70
N VAL A 152 10.51 -5.25 9.42
CA VAL A 152 10.27 -5.46 10.83
C VAL A 152 8.97 -6.24 10.99
N ILE A 153 9.07 -7.55 11.26
CA ILE A 153 7.91 -8.38 11.57
C ILE A 153 7.87 -8.59 13.09
N PRO A 154 6.72 -8.44 13.75
CA PRO A 154 6.56 -8.94 15.11
C PRO A 154 6.76 -10.46 15.11
N ASN A 155 7.72 -10.93 15.91
CA ASN A 155 7.90 -12.37 16.14
C ASN A 155 6.71 -12.95 16.91
N SER A 156 6.73 -14.25 17.20
CA SER A 156 5.70 -14.95 17.98
C SER A 156 5.46 -14.38 19.39
N GLU A 157 6.36 -13.53 19.89
CA GLU A 157 6.25 -12.84 21.17
C GLU A 157 5.79 -11.37 21.02
N GLY A 158 5.45 -10.94 19.80
CA GLY A 158 5.06 -9.56 19.48
C GLY A 158 6.23 -8.57 19.44
N LYS A 159 7.49 -9.04 19.52
CA LYS A 159 8.67 -8.18 19.48
C LYS A 159 9.14 -7.93 18.04
N PRO A 160 9.61 -6.72 17.71
CA PRO A 160 10.11 -6.41 16.38
C PRO A 160 11.34 -7.26 16.05
N HIS A 161 11.29 -7.97 14.93
CA HIS A 161 12.37 -8.78 14.37
C HIS A 161 12.64 -8.38 12.92
N LEU A 162 13.92 -8.25 12.56
CA LEU A 162 14.32 -7.94 11.19
C LEU A 162 14.39 -9.24 10.38
N GLU A 163 13.56 -9.36 9.35
CA GLU A 163 13.66 -10.44 8.35
C GLU A 163 13.91 -9.86 6.97
N ASP A 164 14.59 -10.62 6.11
CA ASP A 164 14.70 -10.28 4.71
C ASP A 164 13.34 -10.40 4.01
N LEU A 165 12.92 -9.35 3.30
CA LEU A 165 11.60 -9.32 2.69
C LEU A 165 11.42 -10.34 1.56
N HIS A 166 12.47 -10.62 0.77
CA HIS A 166 12.37 -11.63 -0.28
C HIS A 166 12.04 -12.99 0.32
N THR A 167 12.63 -13.30 1.48
CA THR A 167 12.37 -14.51 2.26
C THR A 167 10.92 -14.57 2.75
N VAL A 168 10.37 -13.46 3.21
CA VAL A 168 9.01 -13.41 3.77
C VAL A 168 7.94 -13.47 2.67
N LEU A 169 8.15 -12.76 1.57
CA LEU A 169 7.25 -12.82 0.42
C LEU A 169 7.29 -14.20 -0.25
N ALA A 170 8.45 -14.86 -0.31
CA ALA A 170 8.54 -16.25 -0.78
C ALA A 170 7.71 -17.20 0.09
N ARG A 171 7.65 -16.99 1.42
CA ARG A 171 6.81 -17.78 2.32
C ARG A 171 5.32 -17.51 2.11
N ALA A 172 4.92 -16.24 1.92
CA ALA A 172 3.53 -15.87 1.68
C ALA A 172 3.00 -16.54 0.39
N VAL A 173 3.74 -16.42 -0.72
CA VAL A 173 3.38 -17.06 -2.00
C VAL A 173 3.37 -18.59 -1.89
N ALA A 174 4.32 -19.18 -1.17
CA ALA A 174 4.34 -20.63 -0.94
C ALA A 174 3.18 -21.13 -0.06
N SER A 175 2.61 -20.27 0.80
CA SER A 175 1.47 -20.61 1.65
C SER A 175 0.14 -20.64 0.89
N GLU A 176 0.03 -19.85 -0.18
CA GLU A 176 -1.15 -19.80 -1.07
C GLU A 176 -1.11 -20.88 -2.17
N ALA A 177 0.07 -21.39 -2.52
CA ALA A 177 0.24 -22.42 -3.55
C ALA A 177 -0.08 -23.86 -3.08
N ARG A 178 -0.63 -24.06 -1.87
CA ARG A 178 -1.10 -25.37 -1.40
C ARG A 178 -2.57 -25.56 -1.78
N PRO A 179 -2.91 -26.37 -2.80
CA PRO A 179 -4.27 -26.83 -2.96
C PRO A 179 -4.61 -27.76 -1.78
N GLY A 180 -5.67 -27.42 -1.04
CA GLY A 180 -6.36 -28.37 -0.16
C GLY A 180 -7.10 -29.42 -0.97
#